data_AF-A0A2T8F9K3-F1
#
_entry.id   AF-A0A2T8F9K3-F1
#
_cell.length_a   1.000
_cell.length_b   1.000
_cell.length_c   1.000
_cell.angle_alpha   90.00
_cell.angle_beta   90.00
_cell.angle_gamma   90.00
#
_symmetry.space_group_name_H-M   'P 1'
#
loop_
_entity.id
_entity.type
_entity.pdbx_description
1 polymer ?
#
loop_
_entity_poly.entity_id
_entity_poly.type
_entity_poly.pdbx_seq_one_letter_code
_entity_poly.pdbx_strand_id
1 'polypeptide(L)'
;MKHLGIALLATSALVLTPFPASTALAAGETCQGKAATIVGTGDKIVGTPGDDVIVTGSSTQVDAGAGHDLICLTSPVTEPRTPYIGAGEGNDLVDSTGTLRSAYVTLGDGRDRYVGGRADDRVSANDFDDTVTLGGGDDYFTAQDWRDGTPLIVGSYDGGSGEDWLTTESRDVALRLDLAEGRLDVDGVQAALVTGFTHAQVTAEHAVLKGDGRAQFLWVGGCTMEASGRGGNDHVAFHYSEDFEFKTCTRTARLSGGSGKDTLRGSSGDDVLRGNSGRGDSAHGRSGSDTCRAEKETTCER
;
A
#
# COMPACT_ATOMS: atom_id res chain seq x y z
N MET A 1 -95.95 -50.21 -18.69
CA MET A 1 -95.54 -49.31 -17.58
C MET A 1 -94.50 -50.02 -16.71
N LYS A 2 -93.20 -49.81 -16.97
CA LYS A 2 -92.10 -50.05 -16.01
C LYS A 2 -90.99 -49.05 -16.36
N HIS A 3 -90.63 -48.22 -15.37
CA HIS A 3 -89.67 -47.12 -15.47
C HIS A 3 -88.22 -47.65 -15.48
N LEU A 4 -87.36 -47.07 -16.32
CA LEU A 4 -85.91 -47.26 -16.27
C LEU A 4 -85.27 -45.90 -15.99
N GLY A 5 -84.77 -45.72 -14.77
CA GLY A 5 -84.09 -44.51 -14.32
C GLY A 5 -82.60 -44.55 -14.72
N ILE A 6 -82.14 -43.46 -15.35
CA ILE A 6 -80.73 -43.26 -15.71
C ILE A 6 -80.08 -42.45 -14.57
N ALA A 7 -79.07 -43.04 -13.92
CA ALA A 7 -78.24 -42.37 -12.93
C ALA A 7 -77.10 -41.60 -13.63
N LEU A 8 -77.03 -40.29 -13.39
CA LEU A 8 -75.99 -39.40 -13.90
C LEU A 8 -74.83 -39.37 -12.88
N LEU A 9 -73.65 -39.85 -13.26
CA LEU A 9 -72.40 -39.71 -12.50
C LEU A 9 -71.76 -38.36 -12.85
N ALA A 10 -71.68 -37.45 -11.88
CA ALA A 10 -70.95 -36.19 -12.01
C ALA A 10 -69.47 -36.40 -11.67
N THR A 11 -68.60 -36.25 -12.67
CA THR A 11 -67.14 -36.21 -12.50
C THR A 11 -66.69 -34.79 -12.18
N SER A 12 -66.26 -34.56 -10.95
CA SER A 12 -65.65 -33.29 -10.52
C SER A 12 -64.25 -33.15 -11.14
N ALA A 13 -64.09 -32.22 -12.08
CA ALA A 13 -62.80 -31.82 -12.61
C ALA A 13 -62.11 -30.85 -11.63
N LEU A 14 -61.00 -31.30 -11.04
CA LEU A 14 -60.13 -30.48 -10.20
C LEU A 14 -59.31 -29.54 -11.10
N VAL A 15 -59.63 -28.25 -11.08
CA VAL A 15 -58.88 -27.22 -11.82
C VAL A 15 -57.62 -26.90 -11.01
N LEU A 16 -56.46 -27.40 -11.46
CA LEU A 16 -55.16 -26.96 -10.97
C LEU A 16 -54.83 -25.60 -11.60
N THR A 17 -54.87 -24.53 -10.80
CA THR A 17 -54.35 -23.22 -11.22
C THR A 17 -52.83 -23.26 -11.18
N PRO A 18 -52.10 -23.04 -12.30
CA PRO A 18 -50.66 -22.93 -12.26
C PRO A 18 -50.27 -21.64 -11.53
N PHE A 19 -49.62 -21.78 -10.38
CA PHE A 19 -48.95 -20.64 -9.75
C PHE A 19 -47.77 -20.23 -10.64
N PRO A 20 -47.55 -18.94 -10.92
CA PRO A 20 -46.32 -18.51 -11.55
C PRO A 20 -45.17 -18.87 -10.62
N ALA A 21 -44.24 -19.69 -11.10
CA ALA A 21 -42.99 -19.93 -10.41
C ALA A 21 -42.22 -18.60 -10.42
N SER A 22 -42.17 -17.91 -9.27
CA SER A 22 -41.21 -16.85 -9.06
C SER A 22 -39.82 -17.47 -9.11
N THR A 23 -39.15 -17.37 -10.25
CA THR A 23 -37.71 -17.58 -10.34
C THR A 23 -37.05 -16.46 -9.54
N ALA A 24 -36.75 -16.72 -8.27
CA ALA A 24 -35.80 -15.91 -7.54
C ALA A 24 -34.46 -16.06 -8.26
N LEU A 25 -34.08 -15.07 -9.07
CA LEU A 25 -32.69 -14.93 -9.48
C LEU A 25 -31.92 -14.65 -8.20
N ALA A 26 -31.08 -15.59 -7.77
CA ALA A 26 -29.98 -15.22 -6.89
C ALA A 26 -29.21 -14.13 -7.66
N ALA A 27 -29.28 -12.88 -7.20
CA ALA A 27 -28.47 -11.83 -7.77
C ALA A 27 -27.00 -12.30 -7.61
N GLY A 28 -26.28 -12.41 -8.71
CA GLY A 28 -24.86 -12.76 -8.66
C GLY A 28 -24.10 -11.71 -7.85
N GLU A 29 -23.02 -12.12 -7.19
CA GLU A 29 -22.13 -11.20 -6.50
C GLU A 29 -21.58 -10.14 -7.47
N THR A 30 -21.34 -8.94 -6.96
CA THR A 30 -20.84 -7.82 -7.76
C THR A 30 -19.70 -7.11 -7.06
N CYS A 31 -18.74 -6.61 -7.84
CA CYS A 31 -17.70 -5.70 -7.36
C CYS A 31 -17.86 -4.34 -8.04
N GLN A 32 -18.02 -3.27 -7.26
CA GLN A 32 -18.32 -1.91 -7.73
C GLN A 32 -19.44 -1.84 -8.79
N GLY A 33 -20.46 -2.69 -8.64
CA GLY A 33 -21.59 -2.77 -9.56
C GLY A 33 -21.35 -3.59 -10.85
N LYS A 34 -20.15 -4.11 -11.08
CA LYS A 34 -19.87 -5.08 -12.15
C LYS A 34 -20.15 -6.50 -11.66
N ALA A 35 -20.77 -7.32 -12.50
CA ALA A 35 -21.03 -8.73 -12.19
C ALA A 35 -19.71 -9.49 -12.07
N ALA A 36 -19.56 -10.30 -11.01
CA ALA A 36 -18.37 -11.09 -10.77
C ALA A 36 -18.21 -12.19 -11.84
N THR A 37 -17.00 -12.33 -12.39
CA THR A 37 -16.59 -13.49 -13.19
C THR A 37 -16.14 -14.64 -12.29
N ILE A 38 -15.60 -14.31 -11.11
CA ILE A 38 -15.08 -15.26 -10.12
C ILE A 38 -15.53 -14.86 -8.71
N VAL A 39 -16.02 -15.83 -7.94
CA VAL A 39 -16.44 -15.64 -6.54
C VAL A 39 -15.72 -16.67 -5.66
N GLY A 40 -15.00 -16.22 -4.65
CA GLY A 40 -14.23 -17.08 -3.75
C GLY A 40 -15.08 -17.80 -2.72
N THR A 41 -15.22 -19.11 -2.86
CA THR A 41 -15.89 -20.00 -1.88
C THR A 41 -14.93 -20.98 -1.20
N GLY A 42 -13.65 -20.95 -1.57
CA GLY A 42 -12.61 -21.84 -1.04
C GLY A 42 -11.49 -21.05 -0.38
N ASP A 43 -10.32 -21.66 -0.23
CA ASP A 43 -9.15 -21.00 0.36
C ASP A 43 -8.44 -20.04 -0.61
N LYS A 44 -8.29 -20.47 -1.87
CA LYS A 44 -7.53 -19.79 -2.92
C LYS A 44 -8.41 -19.53 -4.15
N ILE A 45 -8.24 -18.35 -4.74
CA ILE A 45 -8.67 -17.99 -6.09
C ILE A 45 -7.44 -18.00 -7.00
N VAL A 46 -7.62 -18.53 -8.21
CA VAL A 46 -6.71 -18.33 -9.34
C VAL A 46 -7.56 -17.75 -10.45
N GLY A 47 -7.25 -16.53 -10.88
CA GLY A 47 -7.93 -15.86 -11.98
C GLY A 47 -7.48 -16.39 -13.34
N THR A 48 -7.87 -15.67 -14.37
CA THR A 48 -7.59 -15.99 -15.76
C THR A 48 -6.58 -15.02 -16.36
N PRO A 49 -6.05 -15.28 -17.57
CA PRO A 49 -5.18 -14.31 -18.25
C PRO A 49 -5.90 -13.09 -18.87
N GLY A 50 -7.17 -12.86 -18.57
CA GLY A 50 -7.90 -11.69 -19.06
C GLY A 50 -8.78 -11.09 -17.97
N ASP A 51 -9.33 -9.90 -18.25
CA ASP A 51 -10.02 -9.06 -17.27
C ASP A 51 -11.07 -9.82 -16.44
N ASP A 52 -10.77 -10.01 -15.17
CA ASP A 52 -11.63 -10.63 -14.19
C ASP A 52 -12.31 -9.61 -13.27
N VAL A 53 -13.52 -9.96 -12.84
CA VAL A 53 -14.21 -9.29 -11.74
C VAL A 53 -14.29 -10.27 -10.59
N ILE A 54 -13.42 -10.10 -9.61
CA ILE A 54 -13.20 -11.03 -8.51
C ILE A 54 -13.88 -10.49 -7.24
N VAL A 55 -14.75 -11.29 -6.64
CA VAL A 55 -15.27 -11.08 -5.28
C VAL A 55 -14.68 -12.14 -4.37
N THR A 56 -13.88 -11.73 -3.37
CA THR A 56 -13.05 -12.69 -2.64
C THR A 56 -13.83 -13.68 -1.78
N GLY A 57 -15.01 -13.29 -1.26
CA GLY A 57 -15.79 -14.14 -0.36
C GLY A 57 -14.95 -14.69 0.79
N SER A 58 -14.98 -16.00 1.02
CA SER A 58 -14.18 -16.65 2.07
C SER A 58 -12.71 -16.91 1.68
N SER A 59 -12.34 -16.67 0.41
CA SER A 59 -10.97 -16.88 -0.04
C SER A 59 -10.04 -15.80 0.48
N THR A 60 -8.87 -16.23 0.94
CA THR A 60 -7.84 -15.36 1.55
C THR A 60 -6.55 -15.38 0.77
N GLN A 61 -6.48 -16.14 -0.32
CA GLN A 61 -5.36 -16.08 -1.25
C GLN A 61 -5.93 -15.83 -2.65
N VAL A 62 -5.51 -14.75 -3.28
CA VAL A 62 -5.92 -14.37 -4.64
C VAL A 62 -4.67 -14.18 -5.48
N ASP A 63 -4.73 -14.76 -6.66
CA ASP A 63 -3.73 -14.67 -7.71
C ASP A 63 -4.55 -14.40 -8.98
N ALA A 64 -4.74 -13.12 -9.32
CA ALA A 64 -5.71 -12.72 -10.35
C ALA A 64 -5.16 -12.99 -11.75
N GLY A 65 -3.88 -12.71 -11.98
CA GLY A 65 -3.15 -13.20 -13.14
C GLY A 65 -2.72 -12.06 -14.04
N ALA A 66 -3.14 -12.10 -15.29
CA ALA A 66 -2.90 -11.00 -16.23
C ALA A 66 -4.25 -10.45 -16.66
N GLY A 67 -4.33 -9.17 -17.00
CA GLY A 67 -5.59 -8.54 -17.39
C GLY A 67 -5.76 -7.18 -16.74
N HIS A 68 -6.94 -6.59 -16.86
CA HIS A 68 -7.32 -5.41 -16.08
C HIS A 68 -8.38 -5.84 -15.08
N ASP A 69 -7.91 -6.33 -13.95
CA ASP A 69 -8.73 -7.01 -12.97
C ASP A 69 -9.38 -6.04 -12.00
N LEU A 70 -10.60 -6.37 -11.58
CA LEU A 70 -11.33 -5.67 -10.54
C LEU A 70 -11.57 -6.62 -9.37
N ILE A 71 -10.90 -6.37 -8.24
CA ILE A 71 -10.86 -7.26 -7.09
C ILE A 71 -11.49 -6.56 -5.88
N CYS A 72 -12.65 -7.05 -5.41
CA CYS A 72 -13.28 -6.58 -4.18
C CYS A 72 -13.07 -7.59 -3.05
N LEU A 73 -12.45 -7.14 -1.97
CA LEU A 73 -12.31 -7.93 -0.76
C LEU A 73 -13.61 -7.86 0.04
N THR A 74 -14.23 -9.01 0.24
CA THR A 74 -15.50 -9.14 0.96
C THR A 74 -15.42 -10.16 2.10
N SER A 75 -14.20 -10.51 2.52
CA SER A 75 -14.00 -11.56 3.52
C SER A 75 -14.63 -11.20 4.87
N PRO A 76 -15.44 -12.10 5.45
CA PRO A 76 -16.13 -11.79 6.69
C PRO A 76 -15.15 -11.73 7.86
N VAL A 77 -15.51 -10.95 8.88
CA VAL A 77 -14.71 -10.77 10.10
C VAL A 77 -14.46 -12.06 10.87
N THR A 78 -15.23 -13.12 10.60
CA THR A 78 -15.08 -14.44 11.22
C THR A 78 -13.92 -15.26 10.63
N GLU A 79 -13.39 -14.89 9.47
CA GLU A 79 -12.20 -15.54 8.91
C GLU A 79 -10.95 -15.10 9.67
N PRO A 80 -10.15 -16.03 10.23
CA PRO A 80 -8.99 -15.65 11.03
C PRO A 80 -7.74 -15.32 10.20
N ARG A 81 -7.67 -15.74 8.93
CA ARG A 81 -6.46 -15.62 8.08
C ARG A 81 -6.43 -14.31 7.30
N THR A 82 -5.37 -13.52 7.42
CA THR A 82 -5.27 -12.26 6.67
C THR A 82 -5.26 -12.54 5.16
N PRO A 83 -6.06 -11.82 4.33
CA PRO A 83 -6.04 -11.98 2.89
C PRO A 83 -4.70 -11.54 2.28
N TYR A 84 -4.22 -12.31 1.31
CA TYR A 84 -3.08 -12.06 0.46
C TYR A 84 -3.56 -11.98 -0.99
N ILE A 85 -3.34 -10.84 -1.62
CA ILE A 85 -3.86 -10.50 -2.95
C ILE A 85 -2.68 -10.17 -3.85
N GLY A 86 -2.49 -10.92 -4.93
CA GLY A 86 -1.69 -10.49 -6.08
C GLY A 86 -2.63 -10.15 -7.23
N ALA A 87 -2.59 -8.90 -7.69
CA ALA A 87 -3.38 -8.47 -8.84
C ALA A 87 -2.70 -8.91 -10.15
N GLY A 88 -1.41 -8.62 -10.30
CA GLY A 88 -0.55 -9.27 -11.28
C GLY A 88 -0.12 -8.33 -12.39
N GLU A 89 -0.30 -8.72 -13.66
CA GLU A 89 0.05 -7.86 -14.79
C GLU A 89 -1.18 -7.13 -15.36
N GLY A 90 -1.03 -5.84 -15.61
CA GLY A 90 -2.01 -4.95 -16.21
C GLY A 90 -2.51 -3.91 -15.20
N ASN A 91 -3.40 -3.02 -15.65
CA ASN A 91 -3.96 -1.95 -14.82
C ASN A 91 -5.12 -2.48 -13.97
N ASP A 92 -4.83 -2.82 -12.73
CA ASP A 92 -5.77 -3.46 -11.83
C ASP A 92 -6.40 -2.48 -10.84
N LEU A 93 -7.53 -2.88 -10.27
CA LEU A 93 -8.18 -2.18 -9.16
C LEU A 93 -8.47 -3.16 -8.03
N VAL A 94 -7.81 -2.95 -6.89
CA VAL A 94 -8.08 -3.65 -5.63
C VAL A 94 -8.84 -2.75 -4.67
N ASP A 95 -10.00 -3.20 -4.23
CA ASP A 95 -10.89 -2.49 -3.30
C ASP A 95 -11.03 -3.30 -2.00
N SER A 96 -10.42 -2.81 -0.92
CA SER A 96 -10.50 -3.41 0.43
C SER A 96 -11.59 -2.81 1.31
N THR A 97 -12.38 -1.84 0.80
CA THR A 97 -13.39 -1.14 1.61
C THR A 97 -14.52 -2.05 2.11
N GLY A 98 -14.72 -3.19 1.44
CA GLY A 98 -15.70 -4.21 1.79
C GLY A 98 -15.28 -5.12 2.96
N THR A 99 -14.03 -5.06 3.41
CA THR A 99 -13.52 -5.81 4.56
C THR A 99 -13.17 -4.89 5.73
N LEU A 100 -13.22 -5.44 6.94
CA LEU A 100 -12.83 -4.74 8.18
C LEU A 100 -11.50 -5.28 8.74
N ARG A 101 -10.77 -6.01 7.90
CA ARG A 101 -9.54 -6.71 8.23
C ARG A 101 -8.44 -6.19 7.34
N SER A 102 -7.25 -6.10 7.91
CA SER A 102 -5.98 -5.92 7.20
C SER A 102 -5.87 -6.82 5.98
N ALA A 103 -5.21 -6.35 4.94
CA ALA A 103 -4.85 -7.10 3.75
C ALA A 103 -3.36 -6.94 3.44
N TYR A 104 -2.79 -7.97 2.82
CA TYR A 104 -1.50 -7.88 2.13
C TYR A 104 -1.79 -7.86 0.63
N VAL A 105 -1.39 -6.80 -0.06
CA VAL A 105 -1.71 -6.58 -1.46
C VAL A 105 -0.45 -6.25 -2.24
N THR A 106 -0.20 -7.00 -3.29
CA THR A 106 0.77 -6.67 -4.33
C THR A 106 -0.01 -6.33 -5.59
N LEU A 107 0.11 -5.08 -6.05
CA LEU A 107 -0.57 -4.59 -7.24
C LEU A 107 0.09 -5.19 -8.48
N GLY A 108 1.40 -5.04 -8.62
CA GLY A 108 2.18 -5.70 -9.66
C GLY A 108 2.57 -4.73 -10.76
N ASP A 109 2.59 -5.20 -12.01
CA ASP A 109 3.05 -4.44 -13.17
C ASP A 109 1.86 -3.79 -13.86
N GLY A 110 1.89 -2.48 -14.04
CA GLY A 110 0.79 -1.76 -14.65
C GLY A 110 0.54 -0.47 -13.90
N ARG A 111 -0.47 0.27 -14.33
CA ARG A 111 -0.93 1.44 -13.59
C ARG A 111 -2.15 1.04 -12.79
N ASP A 112 -1.89 0.73 -11.54
CA ASP A 112 -2.84 0.11 -10.64
C ASP A 112 -3.54 1.14 -9.76
N ARG A 113 -4.61 0.66 -9.15
CA ARG A 113 -5.36 1.41 -8.16
C ARG A 113 -5.66 0.57 -6.94
N TYR A 114 -5.38 1.14 -5.78
CA TYR A 114 -5.78 0.60 -4.50
C TYR A 114 -6.75 1.55 -3.78
N VAL A 115 -7.84 0.98 -3.24
CA VAL A 115 -8.79 1.70 -2.40
C VAL A 115 -8.95 0.95 -1.09
N GLY A 116 -8.36 1.52 -0.05
CA GLY A 116 -8.27 0.98 1.29
C GLY A 116 -9.48 1.27 2.17
N GLY A 117 -9.61 0.48 3.23
CA GLY A 117 -10.71 0.52 4.18
C GLY A 117 -10.36 1.31 5.43
N ARG A 118 -10.61 0.70 6.59
CA ARG A 118 -10.37 1.28 7.93
C ARG A 118 -9.39 0.46 8.77
N ALA A 119 -8.72 -0.49 8.13
CA ALA A 119 -7.92 -1.51 8.79
C ALA A 119 -6.49 -1.41 8.28
N ASP A 120 -5.55 -1.78 9.13
CA ASP A 120 -4.11 -1.67 8.86
C ASP A 120 -3.69 -2.56 7.68
N ASP A 121 -3.53 -1.98 6.51
CA ASP A 121 -3.22 -2.65 5.25
C ASP A 121 -1.73 -2.58 4.94
N ARG A 122 -1.24 -3.57 4.19
CA ARG A 122 0.11 -3.57 3.60
C ARG A 122 -0.01 -3.68 2.09
N VAL A 123 0.42 -2.64 1.40
CA VAL A 123 0.28 -2.53 -0.06
C VAL A 123 1.67 -2.34 -0.67
N SER A 124 1.94 -3.03 -1.77
CA SER A 124 3.15 -2.83 -2.56
C SER A 124 2.79 -2.66 -4.04
N ALA A 125 3.43 -1.71 -4.71
CA ALA A 125 3.28 -1.48 -6.14
C ALA A 125 4.65 -1.36 -6.82
N ASN A 126 4.70 -1.76 -8.09
CA ASN A 126 5.87 -1.54 -8.93
C ASN A 126 5.76 -0.19 -9.62
N ASP A 127 6.90 0.43 -9.92
CA ASP A 127 6.99 1.76 -10.48
C ASP A 127 6.36 2.83 -9.56
N PHE A 128 6.20 4.05 -10.07
CA PHE A 128 5.73 5.20 -9.28
C PHE A 128 4.47 5.88 -9.84
N ASP A 129 3.76 5.26 -10.79
CA ASP A 129 2.62 5.86 -11.49
C ASP A 129 1.23 5.39 -11.01
N ASP A 130 1.18 4.57 -9.96
CA ASP A 130 -0.07 4.07 -9.36
C ASP A 130 -0.88 5.12 -8.60
N THR A 131 -2.15 4.79 -8.35
CA THR A 131 -3.03 5.53 -7.44
C THR A 131 -3.39 4.69 -6.22
N VAL A 132 -2.87 5.06 -5.05
CA VAL A 132 -3.10 4.35 -3.80
C VAL A 132 -3.77 5.27 -2.79
N THR A 133 -4.91 4.83 -2.25
CA THR A 133 -5.58 5.47 -1.11
C THR A 133 -5.74 4.42 -0.03
N LEU A 134 -5.09 4.56 1.12
CA LEU A 134 -5.10 3.54 2.18
C LEU A 134 -6.30 3.67 3.13
N GLY A 135 -6.85 4.88 3.27
CA GLY A 135 -8.10 5.10 3.97
C GLY A 135 -7.84 5.42 5.44
N GLY A 136 -8.10 4.51 6.35
CA GLY A 136 -7.66 4.68 7.73
C GLY A 136 -7.20 3.38 8.35
N GLY A 137 -6.59 3.49 9.53
CA GLY A 137 -5.76 2.41 10.06
C GLY A 137 -4.31 2.88 10.07
N ASP A 138 -3.41 2.05 10.58
CA ASP A 138 -1.97 2.32 10.51
C ASP A 138 -1.37 1.52 9.35
N ASP A 139 -1.29 2.14 8.18
CA ASP A 139 -1.03 1.45 6.91
C ASP A 139 0.45 1.49 6.51
N TYR A 140 0.85 0.53 5.67
CA TYR A 140 2.20 0.46 5.10
C TYR A 140 2.10 0.36 3.58
N PHE A 141 2.63 1.36 2.89
CA PHE A 141 2.73 1.36 1.44
C PHE A 141 4.19 1.37 0.99
N THR A 142 4.52 0.48 0.06
CA THR A 142 5.83 0.37 -0.57
C THR A 142 5.71 0.57 -2.08
N ALA A 143 6.37 1.58 -2.62
CA ALA A 143 6.51 1.80 -4.06
C ALA A 143 7.96 1.53 -4.48
N GLN A 144 8.15 0.64 -5.46
CA GLN A 144 9.47 0.18 -5.86
C GLN A 144 9.65 0.33 -7.36
N ASP A 145 10.71 1.02 -7.74
CA ASP A 145 11.09 1.14 -9.14
C ASP A 145 12.01 -0.02 -9.55
N TRP A 146 11.54 -0.79 -10.53
CA TRP A 146 12.26 -1.93 -11.10
C TRP A 146 12.70 -1.66 -12.55
N ARG A 147 12.53 -0.43 -13.07
CA ARG A 147 12.81 -0.08 -14.47
C ARG A 147 13.75 1.11 -14.61
N ASP A 148 14.45 1.16 -15.74
CA ASP A 148 15.22 2.35 -16.13
C ASP A 148 14.26 3.43 -16.68
N GLY A 149 13.81 4.38 -15.86
CA GLY A 149 13.25 5.63 -16.38
C GLY A 149 12.30 6.41 -15.47
N THR A 150 12.23 7.73 -15.68
CA THR A 150 11.22 8.60 -15.04
C THR A 150 9.81 8.28 -15.56
N PRO A 151 8.80 8.09 -14.68
CA PRO A 151 7.42 7.90 -15.08
C PRO A 151 6.93 9.07 -15.96
N LEU A 152 6.24 8.76 -17.06
CA LEU A 152 5.58 9.78 -17.89
C LEU A 152 4.24 10.25 -17.28
N ILE A 153 3.73 9.51 -16.30
CA ILE A 153 2.47 9.74 -15.59
C ILE A 153 2.79 9.86 -14.11
N VAL A 154 2.21 10.87 -13.46
CA VAL A 154 2.43 11.13 -12.04
C VAL A 154 1.46 10.28 -11.22
N GLY A 155 2.00 9.45 -10.32
CA GLY A 155 1.23 8.67 -9.34
C GLY A 155 0.65 9.54 -8.23
N SER A 156 -0.18 8.92 -7.38
CA SER A 156 -0.84 9.59 -6.25
C SER A 156 -0.99 8.63 -5.08
N TYR A 157 -0.37 8.97 -3.96
CA TYR A 157 -0.39 8.16 -2.75
C TYR A 157 -0.98 8.96 -1.60
N ASP A 158 -2.02 8.41 -0.99
CA ASP A 158 -2.68 9.00 0.16
C ASP A 158 -2.78 7.97 1.30
N GLY A 159 -2.01 8.19 2.37
CA GLY A 159 -2.09 7.38 3.58
C GLY A 159 -3.45 7.51 4.28
N GLY A 160 -4.12 8.65 4.13
CA GLY A 160 -5.39 8.89 4.80
C GLY A 160 -5.23 9.21 6.29
N SER A 161 -5.91 8.48 7.16
CA SER A 161 -5.94 8.74 8.60
C SER A 161 -5.33 7.62 9.43
N GLY A 162 -4.31 7.96 10.20
CA GLY A 162 -3.63 7.02 11.10
C GLY A 162 -2.15 7.35 11.11
N GLU A 163 -1.34 6.39 11.56
CA GLU A 163 0.12 6.48 11.48
C GLU A 163 0.64 5.65 10.30
N ASP A 164 0.67 6.28 9.12
CA ASP A 164 0.95 5.60 7.86
C ASP A 164 2.43 5.71 7.45
N TRP A 165 2.95 4.61 6.92
CA TRP A 165 4.33 4.47 6.45
C TRP A 165 4.41 4.43 4.93
N LEU A 166 5.24 5.29 4.35
CA LEU A 166 5.63 5.22 2.94
C LEU A 166 7.07 4.75 2.80
N THR A 167 7.29 3.67 2.06
CA THR A 167 8.61 3.22 1.63
C THR A 167 8.76 3.43 0.12
N THR A 168 9.79 4.16 -0.30
CA THR A 168 10.12 4.33 -1.73
C THR A 168 11.53 3.83 -1.99
N GLU A 169 11.69 2.92 -2.95
CA GLU A 169 12.98 2.28 -3.19
C GLU A 169 13.30 2.20 -4.69
N SER A 170 14.56 2.43 -5.04
CA SER A 170 15.08 2.20 -6.38
C SER A 170 16.57 1.85 -6.34
N ARG A 171 17.04 1.10 -7.34
CA ARG A 171 18.47 0.80 -7.53
C ARG A 171 19.13 1.73 -8.53
N ASP A 172 18.37 2.31 -9.44
CA ASP A 172 18.89 2.86 -10.69
C ASP A 172 18.71 4.39 -10.79
N VAL A 173 17.79 4.98 -10.02
CA VAL A 173 17.49 6.42 -10.05
C VAL A 173 17.70 7.09 -8.69
N ALA A 174 17.88 8.42 -8.73
CA ALA A 174 17.88 9.25 -7.53
C ALA A 174 16.45 9.50 -7.04
N LEU A 175 16.21 9.30 -5.75
CA LEU A 175 14.91 9.53 -5.12
C LEU A 175 14.95 10.73 -4.18
N ARG A 176 13.93 11.58 -4.28
CA ARG A 176 13.67 12.67 -3.35
C ARG A 176 12.21 12.65 -2.90
N LEU A 177 11.99 12.35 -1.62
CA LEU A 177 10.69 12.46 -0.98
C LEU A 177 10.63 13.68 -0.06
N ASP A 178 9.61 14.50 -0.21
CA ASP A 178 9.34 15.66 0.63
C ASP A 178 7.90 15.62 1.13
N LEU A 179 7.72 15.26 2.41
CA LEU A 179 6.41 15.07 3.03
C LEU A 179 5.65 16.38 3.24
N ALA A 180 6.36 17.50 3.50
CA ALA A 180 5.70 18.79 3.66
C ALA A 180 5.25 19.40 2.31
N GLU A 181 6.00 19.14 1.24
CA GLU A 181 5.61 19.55 -0.12
C GLU A 181 4.64 18.54 -0.77
N GLY A 182 4.50 17.34 -0.19
CA GLY A 182 3.64 16.28 -0.66
C GLY A 182 4.08 15.71 -2.01
N ARG A 183 5.38 15.46 -2.17
CA ARG A 183 5.98 15.19 -3.48
C ARG A 183 7.10 14.15 -3.42
N LEU A 184 7.03 13.20 -4.35
CA LEU A 184 8.12 12.29 -4.71
C LEU A 184 8.69 12.71 -6.07
N ASP A 185 10.00 12.87 -6.13
CA ASP A 185 10.77 13.12 -7.34
C ASP A 185 11.69 11.92 -7.66
N VAL A 186 11.75 11.59 -8.94
CA VAL A 186 12.69 10.64 -9.55
C VAL A 186 13.59 11.43 -10.51
N ASP A 187 14.90 11.41 -10.28
CA ASP A 187 15.88 12.18 -11.06
C ASP A 187 15.52 13.68 -11.22
N GLY A 188 14.85 14.24 -10.21
CA GLY A 188 14.41 15.64 -10.17
C GLY A 188 13.12 15.95 -10.92
N VAL A 189 12.45 14.94 -11.49
CA VAL A 189 11.13 15.04 -12.11
C VAL A 189 10.09 14.48 -11.15
N GLN A 190 8.94 15.18 -11.03
CA GLN A 190 7.86 14.71 -10.16
C GLN A 190 7.30 13.37 -10.65
N ALA A 191 7.39 12.35 -9.80
CA ALA A 191 6.93 11.00 -10.06
C ALA A 191 5.60 10.72 -9.35
N ALA A 192 5.39 11.21 -8.12
CA ALA A 192 4.12 11.06 -7.42
C ALA A 192 3.77 12.26 -6.54
N LEU A 193 2.47 12.42 -6.31
CA LEU A 193 1.91 13.22 -5.23
C LEU A 193 1.79 12.36 -3.98
N VAL A 194 2.13 12.90 -2.81
CA VAL A 194 2.18 12.15 -1.56
C VAL A 194 1.47 12.91 -0.45
N THR A 195 0.47 12.31 0.18
CA THR A 195 -0.25 12.88 1.34
C THR A 195 -0.55 11.81 2.38
N GLY A 196 -0.93 12.23 3.59
CA GLY A 196 -1.40 11.32 4.64
C GLY A 196 -0.29 10.58 5.41
N PHE A 197 0.89 10.36 4.82
CA PHE A 197 1.97 9.61 5.48
C PHE A 197 2.65 10.37 6.62
N THR A 198 2.73 9.73 7.78
CA THR A 198 3.38 10.29 8.99
C THR A 198 4.83 9.81 9.13
N HIS A 199 5.19 8.70 8.50
CA HIS A 199 6.51 8.09 8.55
C HIS A 199 6.99 7.69 7.16
N ALA A 200 8.31 7.67 6.94
CA ALA A 200 8.84 7.37 5.62
C ALA A 200 10.22 6.72 5.62
N GLN A 201 10.43 5.89 4.60
CA GLN A 201 11.71 5.33 4.21
C GLN A 201 12.02 5.66 2.75
N VAL A 202 13.25 6.11 2.47
CA VAL A 202 13.76 6.28 1.10
C VAL A 202 15.06 5.50 0.95
N THR A 203 15.11 4.58 -0.01
CA THR A 203 16.32 3.83 -0.36
C THR A 203 16.67 4.04 -1.83
N ALA A 204 17.82 4.66 -2.10
CA ALA A 204 18.33 4.89 -3.46
C ALA A 204 19.85 5.11 -3.44
N GLU A 205 20.54 5.05 -4.57
CA GLU A 205 21.98 5.39 -4.60
C GLU A 205 22.19 6.82 -4.09
N HIS A 206 21.33 7.72 -4.53
CA HIS A 206 21.17 9.09 -4.05
C HIS A 206 19.78 9.27 -3.45
N ALA A 207 19.69 9.36 -2.13
CA ALA A 207 18.43 9.43 -1.41
C ALA A 207 18.29 10.75 -0.64
N VAL A 208 17.17 11.44 -0.85
CA VAL A 208 16.81 12.66 -0.10
C VAL A 208 15.44 12.45 0.55
N LEU A 209 15.36 12.56 1.88
CA LEU A 209 14.12 12.43 2.64
C LEU A 209 13.88 13.66 3.52
N LYS A 210 12.80 14.40 3.25
CA LYS A 210 12.41 15.55 4.06
C LYS A 210 11.06 15.30 4.72
N GLY A 211 11.05 15.36 6.05
CA GLY A 211 9.88 15.32 6.91
C GLY A 211 9.03 16.57 6.85
N ASP A 212 8.17 16.78 7.83
CA ASP A 212 7.26 17.93 7.92
C ASP A 212 7.30 18.63 9.29
N GLY A 213 6.17 18.99 9.89
CA GLY A 213 6.12 19.61 11.21
C GLY A 213 5.73 18.66 12.35
N ARG A 214 5.51 17.37 12.05
CA ARG A 214 5.13 16.31 12.97
C ARG A 214 6.36 15.58 13.49
N ALA A 215 6.20 14.83 14.58
CA ALA A 215 7.24 13.89 15.02
C ALA A 215 7.23 12.65 14.10
N GLN A 216 8.36 12.35 13.46
CA GLN A 216 8.42 11.31 12.42
C GLN A 216 9.57 10.32 12.61
N PHE A 217 9.36 9.09 12.15
CA PHE A 217 10.42 8.14 11.86
C PHE A 217 10.81 8.30 10.39
N LEU A 218 12.03 8.76 10.14
CA LEU A 218 12.57 9.01 8.82
C LEU A 218 13.80 8.14 8.60
N TRP A 219 13.68 7.18 7.69
CA TRP A 219 14.73 6.22 7.36
C TRP A 219 15.29 6.48 5.98
N VAL A 220 16.61 6.57 5.89
CA VAL A 220 17.30 6.82 4.61
C VAL A 220 18.39 5.78 4.38
N GLY A 221 18.43 5.21 3.18
CA GLY A 221 19.42 4.21 2.78
C GLY A 221 20.01 4.56 1.41
N GLY A 222 21.31 4.35 1.24
CA GLY A 222 21.99 4.71 0.00
C GLY A 222 23.48 4.91 0.12
N CYS A 223 24.06 5.56 -0.89
CA CYS A 223 25.46 5.98 -0.93
C CYS A 223 25.59 7.42 -0.48
N THR A 224 24.84 8.32 -1.12
CA THR A 224 24.74 9.72 -0.71
C THR A 224 23.36 9.98 -0.18
N MET A 225 23.28 10.34 1.10
CA MET A 225 22.01 10.46 1.81
C MET A 225 21.85 11.86 2.41
N GLU A 226 20.68 12.44 2.25
CA GLU A 226 20.27 13.65 2.95
C GLU A 226 18.93 13.40 3.62
N ALA A 227 18.82 13.69 4.92
CA ALA A 227 17.53 13.67 5.58
C ALA A 227 17.31 14.84 6.55
N SER A 228 16.07 15.30 6.65
CA SER A 228 15.67 16.41 7.50
C SER A 228 14.33 16.14 8.18
N GLY A 229 14.30 16.14 9.51
CA GLY A 229 13.06 16.04 10.30
C GLY A 229 12.18 17.29 10.20
N ARG A 230 12.82 18.45 10.04
CA ARG A 230 12.22 19.80 10.01
C ARG A 230 11.64 20.22 11.34
N GLY A 231 10.47 19.75 11.76
CA GLY A 231 9.93 20.09 13.06
C GLY A 231 9.16 18.93 13.65
N GLY A 232 9.15 18.82 14.99
CA GLY A 232 8.67 17.62 15.65
C GLY A 232 9.79 17.01 16.47
N ASN A 233 9.51 15.91 17.17
CA ASN A 233 10.58 15.13 17.81
C ASN A 233 10.88 13.96 16.89
N ASP A 234 11.91 14.10 16.07
CA ASP A 234 12.13 13.18 14.96
C ASP A 234 13.15 12.10 15.31
N HIS A 235 12.99 10.94 14.67
CA HIS A 235 14.00 9.91 14.60
C HIS A 235 14.48 9.81 13.15
N VAL A 236 15.61 10.45 12.87
CA VAL A 236 16.22 10.49 11.53
C VAL A 236 17.43 9.56 11.52
N ALA A 237 17.33 8.46 10.79
CA ALA A 237 18.32 7.41 10.87
C ALA A 237 18.67 6.82 9.50
N PHE A 238 19.93 6.44 9.36
CA PHE A 238 20.33 5.48 8.35
C PHE A 238 19.59 4.15 8.55
N HIS A 239 19.02 3.61 7.47
CA HIS A 239 18.47 2.27 7.42
C HIS A 239 19.17 1.45 6.34
N TYR A 240 19.42 0.19 6.64
CA TYR A 240 20.04 -0.76 5.71
C TYR A 240 18.95 -1.64 5.11
N SER A 241 18.78 -1.60 3.79
CA SER A 241 17.91 -2.52 3.05
C SER A 241 18.74 -3.69 2.53
N GLU A 242 18.36 -4.92 2.89
CA GLU A 242 18.96 -6.15 2.36
C GLU A 242 18.63 -6.34 0.87
N ASP A 243 17.46 -5.86 0.45
CA ASP A 243 16.95 -5.99 -0.91
C ASP A 243 17.50 -4.93 -1.85
N PHE A 244 18.04 -3.82 -1.35
CA PHE A 244 18.58 -2.71 -2.14
C PHE A 244 20.02 -2.38 -1.73
N GLU A 245 20.88 -3.40 -1.79
CA GLU A 245 22.26 -3.31 -1.30
C GLU A 245 23.20 -2.59 -2.29
N PHE A 246 23.58 -1.36 -1.95
CA PHE A 246 24.70 -0.66 -2.59
C PHE A 246 26.04 -1.13 -2.00
N LYS A 247 26.56 -2.26 -2.52
CA LYS A 247 27.78 -2.93 -2.01
C LYS A 247 29.05 -2.10 -2.16
N THR A 248 29.17 -1.31 -3.23
CA THR A 248 30.48 -0.80 -3.69
C THR A 248 30.66 0.71 -3.56
N CYS A 249 29.85 1.39 -2.73
CA CYS A 249 29.96 2.84 -2.58
C CYS A 249 30.44 3.30 -1.21
N THR A 250 31.10 4.45 -1.20
CA THR A 250 31.39 5.20 0.02
C THR A 250 30.09 5.81 0.53
N ARG A 251 29.70 5.44 1.74
CA ARG A 251 28.49 5.96 2.38
C ARG A 251 28.79 7.31 3.04
N THR A 252 27.92 8.28 2.79
CA THR A 252 27.92 9.57 3.49
C THR A 252 26.48 10.01 3.74
N ALA A 253 26.18 10.44 4.95
CA ALA A 253 24.88 10.96 5.34
C ALA A 253 24.97 12.41 5.83
N ARG A 254 24.03 13.26 5.40
CA ARG A 254 23.77 14.57 5.97
C ARG A 254 22.41 14.55 6.64
N LEU A 255 22.42 14.39 7.96
CA LEU A 255 21.20 14.26 8.76
C LEU A 255 20.95 15.52 9.56
N SER A 256 19.72 16.01 9.54
CA SER A 256 19.28 17.16 10.32
C SER A 256 18.01 16.85 11.10
N GLY A 257 18.00 17.18 12.40
CA GLY A 257 16.81 17.06 13.25
C GLY A 257 15.80 18.12 12.87
N GLY A 258 16.11 19.38 13.19
CA GLY A 258 15.26 20.50 12.81
C GLY A 258 14.88 21.31 14.03
N SER A 259 13.60 21.32 14.40
CA SER A 259 13.09 21.90 15.65
C SER A 259 12.44 20.82 16.50
N GLY A 260 12.90 20.63 17.73
CA GLY A 260 12.26 19.71 18.67
C GLY A 260 13.29 19.03 19.54
N LYS A 261 13.06 17.76 19.85
CA LYS A 261 14.04 16.89 20.52
C LYS A 261 14.27 15.69 19.62
N ASP A 262 15.36 15.74 18.87
CA ASP A 262 15.60 14.82 17.77
C ASP A 262 16.61 13.72 18.13
N THR A 263 16.48 12.59 17.46
CA THR A 263 17.45 11.49 17.50
C THR A 263 17.99 11.25 16.10
N LEU A 264 19.29 11.43 15.95
CA LEU A 264 20.00 11.28 14.68
C LEU A 264 20.95 10.09 14.74
N ARG A 265 20.89 9.21 13.75
CA ARG A 265 21.78 8.05 13.66
C ARG A 265 22.40 7.92 12.26
N GLY A 266 23.72 8.03 12.22
CA GLY A 266 24.53 7.93 11.01
C GLY A 266 24.57 6.54 10.38
N SER A 267 25.23 6.48 9.24
CA SER A 267 25.57 5.30 8.47
C SER A 267 26.80 4.58 9.05
N SER A 268 27.63 3.98 8.21
CA SER A 268 28.92 3.40 8.59
C SER A 268 30.10 4.09 7.90
N GLY A 269 29.84 5.19 7.20
CA GLY A 269 30.85 6.04 6.58
C GLY A 269 30.84 7.43 7.20
N ASP A 270 31.57 8.37 6.59
CA ASP A 270 31.79 9.69 7.17
C ASP A 270 30.54 10.58 7.04
N ASP A 271 29.89 10.85 8.17
CA ASP A 271 28.59 11.54 8.21
C ASP A 271 28.67 12.96 8.80
N VAL A 272 27.63 13.76 8.53
CA VAL A 272 27.38 15.05 9.16
C VAL A 272 26.00 15.03 9.82
N LEU A 273 25.97 15.13 11.15
CA LEU A 273 24.73 15.07 11.94
C LEU A 273 24.49 16.39 12.69
N ARG A 274 23.32 17.01 12.51
CA ARG A 274 22.99 18.30 13.14
C ARG A 274 21.62 18.26 13.78
N GLY A 275 21.56 18.32 15.12
CA GLY A 275 20.28 18.47 15.84
C GLY A 275 19.53 19.75 15.41
N ASN A 276 20.29 20.82 15.18
CA ASN A 276 19.82 22.18 14.86
C ASN A 276 19.16 22.87 16.05
N SER A 277 17.92 23.35 15.89
CA SER A 277 17.21 24.08 16.93
C SER A 277 16.44 23.09 17.78
N GLY A 278 16.41 23.26 19.09
CA GLY A 278 15.84 22.19 19.90
C GLY A 278 16.47 22.16 21.26
N ARG A 279 15.94 21.31 22.13
CA ARG A 279 16.60 20.99 23.39
C ARG A 279 16.63 19.50 23.58
N GLY A 280 17.83 18.98 23.69
CA GLY A 280 18.08 17.59 24.04
C GLY A 280 18.18 16.67 22.84
N ASP A 281 18.67 17.18 21.73
CA ASP A 281 18.97 16.38 20.55
C ASP A 281 20.09 15.40 20.86
N SER A 282 20.01 14.23 20.23
CA SER A 282 21.04 13.21 20.31
C SER A 282 21.52 12.82 18.93
N ALA A 283 22.85 12.73 18.75
CA ALA A 283 23.48 12.31 17.52
C ALA A 283 24.43 11.14 17.77
N HIS A 284 24.32 10.11 16.94
CA HIS A 284 25.20 8.95 16.96
C HIS A 284 25.79 8.70 15.56
N GLY A 285 27.06 9.01 15.36
CA GLY A 285 27.74 8.85 14.06
C GLY A 285 27.95 7.39 13.64
N ARG A 286 28.11 6.50 14.63
CA ARG A 286 28.53 5.09 14.50
C ARG A 286 29.99 4.92 14.09
N SER A 287 30.25 4.56 12.84
CA SER A 287 31.57 4.20 12.33
C SER A 287 31.85 5.11 11.15
N GLY A 288 33.11 5.48 10.95
CA GLY A 288 33.46 6.56 10.05
C GLY A 288 34.11 7.69 10.84
N SER A 289 34.45 8.77 10.14
CA SER A 289 34.86 10.05 10.71
C SER A 289 33.69 11.03 10.60
N ASP A 290 32.90 11.11 11.67
CA ASP A 290 31.63 11.80 11.74
C ASP A 290 31.76 13.19 12.35
N THR A 291 31.10 14.18 11.75
CA THR A 291 30.96 15.52 12.32
C THR A 291 29.58 15.71 12.90
N CYS A 292 29.48 15.80 14.22
CA CYS A 292 28.22 16.00 14.92
C CYS A 292 28.09 17.42 15.51
N ARG A 293 26.84 17.90 15.58
CA ARG A 293 26.45 19.06 16.37
C ARG A 293 25.09 18.80 17.02
N ALA A 294 25.11 18.29 18.25
CA ALA A 294 23.93 18.05 19.09
C ALA A 294 24.29 18.20 20.58
N GLU A 295 23.31 18.27 21.48
CA GLU A 295 23.60 18.35 22.92
C GLU A 295 24.15 17.04 23.49
N LYS A 296 23.78 15.91 22.89
CA LYS A 296 24.35 14.59 23.22
C LYS A 296 24.93 13.94 21.97
N GLU A 297 26.24 13.76 21.96
CA GLU A 297 26.96 13.13 20.85
C GLU A 297 27.58 11.81 21.30
N THR A 298 27.53 10.78 20.44
CA THR A 298 28.09 9.45 20.70
C THR A 298 28.79 8.98 19.43
N THR A 299 30.07 8.56 19.52
CA THR A 299 30.93 8.21 18.36
C THR A 299 30.91 9.30 17.28
N CYS A 300 31.39 10.49 17.64
CA CYS A 300 31.54 11.62 16.75
C CYS A 300 32.92 12.24 16.96
N GLU A 301 33.60 12.55 15.87
CA GLU A 301 34.92 13.16 15.82
C GLU A 301 34.79 14.70 15.89
N ARG A 302 35.87 15.36 16.35
CA ARG A 302 35.93 16.82 16.53
C ARG A 302 36.84 17.48 15.51
#